data_AF-A0A937CCW7-F1
#
_entry.id   AF-A0A937CCW7-F1
#
_cell.length_a   1.000
_cell.length_b   1.000
_cell.length_c   1.000
_cell.angle_alpha   90.00
_cell.angle_beta   90.00
_cell.angle_gamma   90.00
#
_symmetry.space_group_name_H-M   'P 1'
#
loop_
_entity.id
_entity.type
_entity.pdbx_description
1 polymer ?
#
loop_
_entity_poly.entity_id
_entity_poly.type
_entity_poly.pdbx_seq_one_letter_code
_entity_poly.pdbx_strand_id
1 'polypeptide(L)'
;MKILLLNIFLLTGFSVSFAQVNCNVKKAYAFYNVSMPGAQMVDENGNPIRPRANITRFIYVEYSGSKLPDIKSVLYNGVLLDFSVVSVKEKTVSIGDKELNPGKTIMAKKGNALLQINLQPFEGKTMPDADCKNIVIKSKLAGKLCKFYVTRETAFATLPRY
;
A
#
# COMPACT_ATOMS: atom_id res chain seq x y z
N MET A 1 -7.29 -47.07 47.46
CA MET A 1 -7.41 -46.83 46.00
C MET A 1 -8.52 -45.80 45.68
N LYS A 2 -8.41 -44.53 46.11
CA LYS A 2 -9.46 -43.52 45.81
C LYS A 2 -8.97 -42.09 45.53
N ILE A 3 -7.66 -41.83 45.50
CA ILE A 3 -7.12 -40.45 45.44
C ILE A 3 -6.41 -40.15 44.10
N LEU A 4 -6.38 -41.08 43.15
CA LEU A 4 -5.57 -40.96 41.92
C LEU A 4 -6.36 -40.51 40.67
N LEU A 5 -7.62 -40.10 40.80
CA LEU A 5 -8.46 -39.69 39.66
C LEU A 5 -8.76 -38.18 39.60
N LEU A 6 -8.28 -37.38 40.57
CA LEU A 6 -8.62 -35.95 40.68
C LEU A 6 -7.56 -34.99 40.11
N ASN A 7 -6.54 -35.49 39.40
CA ASN A 7 -5.45 -34.66 38.86
C ASN A 7 -5.40 -34.55 37.33
N ILE A 8 -6.35 -35.17 36.61
CA ILE A 8 -6.37 -35.13 35.13
C ILE A 8 -7.29 -34.02 34.59
N PHE A 9 -8.13 -33.40 35.44
CA PHE A 9 -9.10 -32.39 35.00
C PHE A 9 -8.58 -30.93 34.99
N LEU A 10 -7.32 -30.70 35.38
CA LEU A 10 -6.72 -29.35 35.43
C LEU A 10 -5.78 -29.03 34.26
N LEU A 11 -5.67 -29.92 33.27
CA LEU A 11 -4.81 -29.76 32.09
C LEU A 11 -5.55 -29.31 30.81
N THR A 12 -6.72 -28.68 30.95
CA THR A 12 -7.50 -28.12 29.83
C THR A 12 -7.79 -26.63 30.03
N GLY A 13 -6.75 -25.83 30.19
CA GLY A 13 -6.86 -24.38 30.22
C GLY A 13 -5.70 -23.79 29.44
N PHE A 14 -5.97 -22.79 28.61
CA PHE A 14 -5.00 -22.05 27.80
C PHE A 14 -4.62 -22.66 26.44
N SER A 15 -5.60 -23.18 25.70
CA SER A 15 -5.63 -22.91 24.26
C SER A 15 -5.91 -21.41 24.06
N VAL A 16 -4.86 -20.60 24.16
CA VAL A 16 -4.85 -19.22 23.67
C VAL A 16 -5.07 -19.28 22.16
N SER A 17 -6.35 -19.24 21.77
CA SER A 17 -6.74 -18.93 20.42
C SER A 17 -6.15 -17.56 20.09
N PHE A 18 -5.01 -17.55 19.39
CA PHE A 18 -4.60 -16.40 18.61
C PHE A 18 -5.70 -16.19 17.58
N ALA A 19 -6.72 -15.39 17.95
CA ALA A 19 -7.73 -14.92 17.05
C ALA A 19 -6.98 -14.13 15.98
N GLN A 20 -6.65 -14.82 14.89
CA GLN A 20 -6.09 -14.23 13.69
C GLN A 20 -7.04 -13.11 13.32
N VAL A 21 -6.61 -11.88 13.56
CA VAL A 21 -7.43 -10.71 13.29
C VAL A 21 -7.62 -10.73 11.79
N ASN A 22 -8.81 -11.14 11.35
CA ASN A 22 -9.17 -11.19 9.94
C ASN A 22 -9.20 -9.76 9.42
N CYS A 23 -8.05 -9.27 8.97
CA CYS A 23 -7.95 -8.00 8.31
C CYS A 23 -8.84 -8.06 7.05
N ASN A 24 -9.61 -6.99 6.83
CA ASN A 24 -10.48 -6.90 5.67
C ASN A 24 -9.71 -6.68 4.38
N VAL A 25 -8.50 -6.13 4.46
CA VAL A 25 -7.57 -6.06 3.33
C VAL A 25 -7.21 -7.48 2.88
N LYS A 26 -7.35 -7.74 1.58
CA LYS A 26 -7.08 -9.04 0.95
C LYS A 26 -5.85 -9.00 0.07
N LYS A 27 -5.67 -7.92 -0.68
CA LYS A 27 -4.52 -7.72 -1.56
C LYS A 27 -4.18 -6.24 -1.66
N ALA A 28 -2.93 -5.96 -2.01
CA ALA A 28 -2.48 -4.62 -2.33
C ALA A 28 -1.52 -4.68 -3.52
N TYR A 29 -1.60 -3.66 -4.37
CA TYR A 29 -0.86 -3.54 -5.62
C TYR A 29 -0.23 -2.16 -5.65
N ALA A 30 1.09 -2.09 -5.55
CA ALA A 30 1.82 -0.82 -5.53
C ALA A 30 2.37 -0.50 -6.92
N PHE A 31 2.27 0.78 -7.31
CA PHE A 31 2.72 1.27 -8.60
C PHE A 31 3.51 2.55 -8.45
N TYR A 32 4.47 2.72 -9.35
CA TYR A 32 5.21 3.96 -9.49
C TYR A 32 5.40 4.35 -10.95
N ASN A 33 5.60 5.64 -11.15
CA ASN A 33 6.08 6.20 -12.40
C ASN A 33 7.18 7.21 -12.10
N VAL A 34 8.15 7.27 -13.00
CA VAL A 34 9.25 8.23 -12.97
C VAL A 34 9.13 9.09 -14.22
N SER A 35 9.13 10.42 -14.03
CA SER A 35 9.14 11.39 -15.13
C SER A 35 10.28 12.37 -14.93
N MET A 36 10.93 12.78 -16.02
CA MET A 36 11.96 13.81 -16.01
C MET A 36 11.32 15.15 -16.39
N PRO A 37 11.65 16.27 -15.71
CA PRO A 37 11.22 17.59 -16.17
C PRO A 37 11.85 17.89 -17.54
N GLY A 38 11.06 18.44 -18.47
CA GLY A 38 11.47 18.64 -19.87
C GLY A 38 12.50 19.76 -20.07
N ALA A 39 12.44 20.84 -19.28
CA ALA A 39 13.38 21.95 -19.35
C ALA A 39 14.51 21.81 -18.31
N GLN A 40 15.75 22.01 -18.74
CA GLN A 40 16.90 22.09 -17.84
C GLN A 40 16.84 23.41 -17.07
N MET A 41 16.64 23.34 -15.76
CA MET A 41 16.69 24.52 -14.90
C MET A 41 18.13 25.02 -14.78
N VAL A 42 18.29 26.34 -14.68
CA VAL A 42 19.57 26.97 -14.35
C VAL A 42 19.48 27.65 -12.98
N ASP A 43 20.60 27.74 -12.27
CA ASP A 43 20.68 28.51 -11.03
C ASP A 43 20.78 30.02 -11.31
N GLU A 44 20.89 30.84 -10.26
CA GLU A 44 21.01 32.30 -10.35
C GLU A 44 22.25 32.76 -11.15
N ASN A 45 23.24 31.88 -11.34
CA ASN A 45 24.48 32.15 -12.07
C ASN A 45 24.47 31.57 -13.50
N GLY A 46 23.35 30.98 -13.94
CA GLY A 46 23.23 30.34 -15.25
C GLY A 46 23.84 28.93 -15.31
N ASN A 47 24.25 28.35 -14.18
CA ASN A 47 24.76 26.97 -14.18
C ASN A 47 23.61 25.98 -14.28
N PRO A 48 23.77 24.90 -15.05
CA PRO A 48 22.75 23.87 -15.16
C PRO A 48 22.50 23.15 -13.82
N ILE A 49 21.25 23.14 -13.37
CA ILE A 49 20.79 22.32 -12.27
C ILE A 49 20.49 20.93 -12.82
N ARG A 50 21.05 19.90 -12.17
CA ARG A 50 20.73 18.50 -12.53
C ARG A 50 19.23 18.26 -12.30
N PRO A 51 18.48 17.84 -13.33
CA PRO A 51 17.06 17.60 -13.20
C PRO A 51 16.82 16.49 -12.16
N ARG A 52 15.89 16.74 -11.24
CA ARG A 52 15.41 15.72 -10.31
C ARG A 52 14.21 15.02 -10.92
N ALA A 53 14.21 13.70 -10.87
CA ALA A 53 13.09 12.93 -11.37
C ALA A 53 11.86 13.13 -10.48
N ASN A 54 10.70 13.33 -11.10
CA ASN A 54 9.41 13.36 -10.43
C ASN A 54 8.89 11.93 -10.31
N ILE A 55 8.86 11.42 -9.07
CA ILE A 55 8.38 10.07 -8.75
C ILE A 55 6.95 10.16 -8.23
N THR A 56 6.00 9.56 -8.95
CA THR A 56 4.60 9.43 -8.50
C THR A 56 4.35 8.02 -8.03
N ARG A 57 3.66 7.85 -6.89
CA ARG A 57 3.34 6.53 -6.32
C ARG A 57 1.90 6.44 -5.85
N PHE A 58 1.31 5.27 -6.04
CA PHE A 58 0.02 4.93 -5.47
C PHE A 58 -0.11 3.42 -5.24
N ILE A 59 -1.06 3.05 -4.39
CA ILE A 59 -1.35 1.66 -4.06
C ILE A 59 -2.84 1.41 -4.22
N TYR A 60 -3.23 0.41 -5.00
CA TYR A 60 -4.59 -0.12 -4.95
C TYR A 60 -4.69 -1.20 -3.88
N VAL A 61 -5.69 -1.10 -3.03
CA VAL A 61 -5.95 -2.07 -1.96
C VAL A 61 -7.32 -2.70 -2.19
N GLU A 62 -7.33 -4.02 -2.33
CA GLU A 62 -8.55 -4.83 -2.35
C GLU A 62 -8.95 -5.17 -0.92
N TYR A 63 -10.20 -4.90 -0.56
CA TYR A 63 -10.73 -5.21 0.77
C TYR A 63 -12.14 -5.81 0.70
N SER A 64 -12.48 -6.62 1.70
CA SER A 64 -13.80 -7.23 1.86
C SER A 64 -14.68 -6.48 2.87
N GLY A 65 -15.99 -6.54 2.71
CA GLY A 65 -16.95 -5.95 3.64
C GLY A 65 -17.36 -4.52 3.27
N SER A 66 -18.32 -3.97 4.03
CA SER A 66 -18.99 -2.70 3.70
C SER A 66 -18.24 -1.46 4.18
N LYS A 67 -17.32 -1.58 5.13
CA LYS A 67 -16.58 -0.46 5.71
C LYS A 67 -15.20 -0.33 5.06
N LEU A 68 -14.90 0.88 4.61
CA LEU A 68 -13.58 1.24 4.08
C LEU A 68 -12.52 1.07 5.19
N PRO A 69 -11.38 0.38 4.91
CA PRO A 69 -10.27 0.28 5.84
C PRO A 69 -9.77 1.66 6.28
N ASP A 70 -9.69 1.90 7.58
CA ASP A 70 -9.13 3.12 8.15
C ASP A 70 -7.59 3.03 8.11
N ILE A 71 -6.98 3.55 7.05
CA ILE A 71 -5.52 3.54 6.86
C ILE A 71 -4.89 4.53 7.85
N LYS A 72 -3.91 4.06 8.63
CA LYS A 72 -3.22 4.84 9.67
C LYS A 72 -1.83 5.29 9.29
N SER A 73 -1.10 4.49 8.53
CA SER A 73 0.24 4.85 8.08
C SER A 73 0.65 3.99 6.89
N VAL A 74 1.44 4.55 5.99
CA VAL A 74 2.17 3.79 4.97
C VAL A 74 3.65 4.01 5.16
N LEU A 75 4.37 2.92 5.42
CA LEU A 75 5.83 2.90 5.48
C LEU A 75 6.37 2.35 4.18
N TYR A 76 7.36 3.02 3.62
CA TYR A 76 7.94 2.71 2.33
C TYR A 76 9.45 2.56 2.51
N ASN A 77 9.96 1.32 2.46
CA ASN A 77 11.31 0.96 2.92
C ASN A 77 11.62 1.52 4.33
N GLY A 78 10.63 1.52 5.23
CA GLY A 78 10.76 2.06 6.59
C GLY A 78 10.58 3.59 6.70
N VAL A 79 10.51 4.31 5.59
CA VAL A 79 10.22 5.75 5.58
C VAL A 79 8.71 5.98 5.65
N LEU A 80 8.27 6.79 6.61
CA LEU A 80 6.86 7.19 6.69
C LEU A 80 6.53 8.17 5.55
N LEU A 81 5.47 7.86 4.81
CA LEU A 81 4.93 8.72 3.75
C LEU A 81 3.57 9.28 4.15
N ASP A 82 3.29 10.48 3.64
CA ASP A 82 1.94 11.02 3.65
C ASP A 82 1.08 10.33 2.60
N PHE A 83 -0.23 10.29 2.85
CA PHE A 83 -1.14 9.62 1.95
C PHE A 83 -2.54 10.24 1.95
N SER A 84 -3.23 10.09 0.83
CA SER A 84 -4.66 10.29 0.72
C SER A 84 -5.33 9.01 0.25
N VAL A 85 -6.54 8.75 0.74
CA VAL A 85 -7.32 7.56 0.39
C VAL A 85 -8.54 7.96 -0.43
N VAL A 86 -8.71 7.32 -1.58
CA VAL A 86 -9.84 7.51 -2.48
C VAL A 86 -10.55 6.18 -2.65
N SER A 87 -11.87 6.15 -2.44
CA SER A 87 -12.68 4.97 -2.72
C SER A 87 -12.85 4.81 -4.23
N VAL A 88 -12.64 3.61 -4.75
CA VAL A 88 -12.78 3.31 -6.18
C VAL A 88 -14.15 2.65 -6.37
N LYS A 89 -14.98 3.23 -7.23
CA LYS A 89 -16.35 2.73 -7.47
C LYS A 89 -16.33 1.52 -8.41
N GLU A 90 -15.36 1.49 -9.31
CA GLU A 90 -15.18 0.44 -10.30
C GLU A 90 -14.56 -0.81 -9.67
N LYS A 91 -15.03 -1.99 -10.10
CA LYS A 91 -14.41 -3.27 -9.71
C LYS A 91 -13.13 -3.57 -10.48
N THR A 92 -12.97 -2.96 -11.64
CA THR A 92 -11.83 -3.14 -12.53
C THR A 92 -11.24 -1.78 -12.86
N VAL A 93 -9.95 -1.62 -12.63
CA VAL A 93 -9.22 -0.37 -12.89
C VAL A 93 -8.07 -0.65 -13.85
N SER A 94 -7.91 0.20 -14.86
CA SER A 94 -6.74 0.19 -15.74
C SER A 94 -5.63 1.05 -15.13
N ILE A 95 -4.40 0.57 -15.17
CA ILE A 95 -3.26 1.25 -14.55
C ILE A 95 -2.56 2.13 -15.58
N GLY A 96 -2.73 3.45 -15.42
CA GLY A 96 -2.21 4.44 -16.35
C GLY A 96 -2.97 4.44 -17.69
N ASP A 97 -2.30 4.97 -18.71
CA ASP A 97 -2.82 4.97 -20.06
C ASP A 97 -2.85 3.54 -20.64
N LYS A 98 -3.94 3.17 -21.31
CA LYS A 98 -4.17 1.80 -21.82
C LYS A 98 -3.27 1.45 -23.00
N GLU A 99 -2.91 2.43 -23.82
CA GLU A 99 -2.03 2.23 -24.97
C GLU A 99 -0.60 2.02 -24.49
N LEU A 100 -0.19 2.77 -23.45
CA LEU A 100 1.14 2.64 -22.85
C LEU A 100 1.27 1.44 -21.90
N ASN A 101 0.17 0.96 -21.32
CA ASN A 101 0.15 -0.12 -20.35
C ASN A 101 -0.88 -1.21 -20.71
N PRO A 102 -0.76 -1.84 -21.89
CA PRO A 102 -1.72 -2.82 -22.35
C PRO A 102 -1.81 -3.99 -21.37
N GLY A 103 -3.04 -4.38 -21.02
CA GLY A 103 -3.31 -5.52 -20.12
C GLY A 103 -3.05 -5.27 -18.63
N LYS A 104 -2.52 -4.09 -18.23
CA LYS A 104 -2.35 -3.77 -16.81
C LYS A 104 -3.67 -3.31 -16.19
N THR A 105 -4.47 -4.29 -15.76
CA THR A 105 -5.71 -4.05 -15.03
C THR A 105 -5.69 -4.73 -13.66
N ILE A 106 -6.36 -4.12 -12.70
CA ILE A 106 -6.64 -4.70 -11.38
C ILE A 106 -8.11 -4.95 -11.29
N MET A 107 -8.50 -6.15 -10.86
CA MET A 107 -9.88 -6.54 -10.69
C MET A 107 -10.10 -7.05 -9.26
N ALA A 108 -11.04 -6.43 -8.53
CA ALA A 108 -11.50 -6.94 -7.25
C ALA A 108 -12.31 -8.23 -7.44
N LYS A 109 -12.13 -9.18 -6.52
CA LYS A 109 -12.96 -10.39 -6.47
C LYS A 109 -14.41 -10.05 -6.15
N LYS A 110 -15.32 -10.96 -6.49
CA LYS A 110 -16.75 -10.85 -6.15
C LYS A 110 -16.92 -10.63 -4.64
N GLY A 111 -17.64 -9.57 -4.27
CA GLY A 111 -17.89 -9.19 -2.87
C GLY A 111 -16.82 -8.28 -2.24
N ASN A 112 -15.72 -8.01 -2.96
CA ASN A 112 -14.68 -7.08 -2.54
C ASN A 112 -14.84 -5.73 -3.26
N ALA A 113 -14.16 -4.73 -2.70
CA ALA A 113 -14.05 -3.38 -3.25
C ALA A 113 -12.57 -2.98 -3.36
N LEU A 114 -12.31 -1.92 -4.14
CA LEU A 114 -10.99 -1.31 -4.28
C LEU A 114 -10.97 0.07 -3.61
N LEU A 115 -9.83 0.41 -3.04
CA LEU A 115 -9.48 1.80 -2.74
C LEU A 115 -8.10 2.10 -3.32
N GLN A 116 -7.84 3.38 -3.55
CA GLN A 116 -6.55 3.89 -3.97
C GLN A 116 -5.94 4.71 -2.85
N ILE A 117 -4.68 4.44 -2.55
CA ILE A 117 -3.85 5.22 -1.63
C ILE A 117 -2.86 5.99 -2.48
N ASN A 118 -3.01 7.31 -2.59
CA ASN A 118 -2.01 8.15 -3.23
C ASN A 118 -0.94 8.50 -2.22
N LEU A 119 0.33 8.34 -2.60
CA LEU A 119 1.45 8.57 -1.70
C LEU A 119 2.15 9.88 -2.04
N GLN A 120 2.56 10.59 -1.00
CA GLN A 120 3.32 11.82 -1.09
C GLN A 120 4.50 11.76 -0.12
N PRO A 121 5.62 12.44 -0.43
CA PRO A 121 6.66 12.62 0.56
C PRO A 121 6.11 13.31 1.79
N PHE A 122 6.50 12.85 2.98
CA PHE A 122 6.24 13.56 4.21
C PHE A 122 6.94 14.92 4.17
N GLU A 123 6.32 15.96 4.73
CA GLU A 123 6.76 17.36 4.62
C GLU A 123 8.29 17.55 4.71
N GLY A 124 8.86 18.23 3.70
CA GLY A 124 10.29 18.51 3.60
C GLY A 124 11.19 17.33 3.20
N LYS A 125 10.64 16.12 3.01
CA LYS A 125 11.39 14.93 2.57
C LYS A 125 11.28 14.70 1.07
N THR A 126 12.22 13.93 0.53
CA THR A 126 12.11 13.41 -0.83
C THR A 126 11.35 12.10 -0.84
N MET A 127 10.65 11.86 -1.95
CA MET A 127 10.04 10.58 -2.24
C MET A 127 11.19 9.54 -2.39
N PRO A 128 11.15 8.37 -1.72
CA PRO A 128 12.24 7.39 -1.80
C PRO A 128 12.55 7.00 -3.25
N ASP A 129 13.78 6.61 -3.57
CA ASP A 129 14.13 6.23 -4.95
C ASP A 129 13.42 4.93 -5.39
N ALA A 130 13.53 4.59 -6.68
CA ALA A 130 13.05 3.32 -7.22
C ALA A 130 13.77 2.11 -6.55
N ASP A 131 13.21 0.90 -6.65
CA ASP A 131 13.62 -0.34 -5.94
C ASP A 131 13.06 -0.54 -4.52
N CYS A 132 11.77 -0.30 -4.33
CA CYS A 132 11.10 -0.67 -3.09
C CYS A 132 10.88 -2.18 -2.95
N LYS A 133 11.33 -2.71 -1.81
CA LYS A 133 11.17 -4.13 -1.46
C LYS A 133 10.20 -4.34 -0.30
N ASN A 134 9.88 -3.29 0.45
CA ASN A 134 9.08 -3.40 1.67
C ASN A 134 8.16 -2.20 1.86
N ILE A 135 6.89 -2.37 1.49
CA ILE A 135 5.83 -1.40 1.78
C ILE A 135 4.95 -1.99 2.88
N VAL A 136 4.76 -1.26 3.98
CA VAL A 136 3.92 -1.67 5.10
C VAL A 136 2.75 -0.71 5.25
N ILE A 137 1.55 -1.21 5.03
CA ILE A 137 0.30 -0.48 5.23
C ILE A 137 -0.25 -0.88 6.60
N LYS A 138 -0.42 0.09 7.50
CA LYS A 138 -1.13 -0.13 8.77
C LYS A 138 -2.55 0.39 8.63
N SER A 139 -3.53 -0.43 8.98
CA SER A 139 -4.94 -0.05 9.01
C SER A 139 -5.58 -0.39 10.35
N LYS A 140 -6.71 0.24 10.66
CA LYS A 140 -7.51 -0.05 11.84
C LYS A 140 -8.87 -0.60 11.38
N LEU A 141 -9.30 -1.72 11.95
CA LEU A 141 -10.62 -2.29 11.71
C LEU A 141 -11.23 -2.72 13.04
N ALA A 142 -12.42 -2.20 13.36
CA ALA A 142 -13.13 -2.50 14.59
C ALA A 142 -12.24 -2.40 15.86
N GLY A 143 -11.45 -1.33 15.94
CA GLY A 143 -10.55 -1.09 17.08
C GLY A 143 -9.19 -1.78 16.98
N LYS A 144 -9.02 -2.80 16.13
CA LYS A 144 -7.80 -3.60 16.03
C LYS A 144 -6.88 -3.06 14.92
N LEU A 145 -5.58 -3.03 15.19
CA LEU A 145 -4.56 -2.65 14.20
C LEU A 145 -4.16 -3.87 13.36
N CYS A 146 -4.13 -3.66 12.05
CA CYS A 146 -3.73 -4.59 11.02
C CYS A 146 -2.47 -4.07 10.32
N LYS A 147 -1.58 -4.98 9.93
CA LYS A 147 -0.43 -4.69 9.07
C LYS A 147 -0.56 -5.49 7.78
N PHE A 148 -0.33 -4.84 6.66
CA PHE A 148 -0.31 -5.47 5.34
C PHE A 148 1.03 -5.15 4.67
N TYR A 149 1.67 -6.19 4.13
CA TYR A 149 2.96 -6.07 3.48
C TYR A 149 2.76 -6.17 1.97
N VAL A 150 3.30 -5.21 1.22
CA VAL A 150 3.40 -5.26 -0.23
C VAL A 150 4.86 -5.47 -0.57
N THR A 151 5.15 -6.61 -1.20
CA THR A 151 6.52 -7.09 -1.41
C THR A 151 7.10 -6.66 -2.76
N ARG A 152 6.27 -6.09 -3.64
CA ARG A 152 6.66 -5.66 -4.98
C ARG A 152 5.92 -4.39 -5.37
N GLU A 153 6.63 -3.53 -6.07
CA GLU A 153 6.09 -2.36 -6.75
C GLU A 153 6.26 -2.53 -8.26
N THR A 154 5.28 -2.10 -9.04
CA THR A 154 5.28 -2.23 -10.50
C THR A 154 5.40 -0.87 -11.17
N ALA A 155 6.36 -0.72 -12.07
CA ALA A 155 6.45 0.47 -12.91
C ALA A 155 5.28 0.54 -13.89
N PHE A 156 4.71 1.73 -14.10
CA PHE A 156 3.79 1.99 -15.20
C PHE A 156 4.30 3.14 -16.08
N ALA A 157 4.01 3.02 -17.37
CA ALA A 157 4.41 4.01 -18.36
C ALA A 157 3.40 5.17 -18.37
N THR A 158 3.91 6.38 -18.58
CA THR A 158 3.12 7.59 -18.81
C THR A 158 3.66 8.30 -20.03
N LEU A 159 2.84 9.11 -20.67
CA LEU A 159 3.35 10.02 -21.69
C LEU A 159 4.40 10.94 -21.06
N PRO A 160 5.46 11.30 -21.81
CA PRO A 160 6.40 12.32 -21.37
C PRO A 160 5.63 13.60 -21.05
N ARG A 161 5.93 14.21 -19.91
CA ARG A 161 5.44 15.55 -19.57
C ARG A 161 6.56 16.53 -19.89
N TYR A 162 6.46 17.21 -21.04
CA TYR A 162 7.37 18.26 -21.45
C TYR A 162 6.95 19.60 -20.84
#